data_AF-A0A3C1LR26-F1
#
_entry.id   AF-A0A3C1LR26-F1
#
_cell.length_a   1.000
_cell.length_b   1.000
_cell.length_c   1.000
_cell.angle_alpha   90.00
_cell.angle_beta   90.00
_cell.angle_gamma   90.00
#
_symmetry.space_group_name_H-M   'P 1'
#
loop_
_entity.id
_entity.type
_entity.pdbx_description
1 polymer ?
#
loop_
_entity_poly.entity_id
_entity_poly.type
_entity_poly.pdbx_seq_one_letter_code
_entity_poly.pdbx_strand_id
1 'polypeptide(L)'
;MKRFSLIALLLFACCAALLMVSCSKRSDSNVFEVAGNPYPLKATLVDDGNYGYVLRFEGSGEISGFESEKDAPWYSVSGRIKSIELPEGITAIGDNMFPECYYLESVVLPKSVKSIGSNSFSSRTAVCSYSPISAPEGQDVYIYAEEKPSDGGLYWHLSGGKVIMWDLTKVLFIGNSFTYYSDMEKIVYELASKAGLNVSTQRITVGAYNLERFADPNDKVGALVHWALETNDDYDVIVLQEQSTRPITNVDKFREGVQSLVSLIRKTQKNCRIYLYETWGFPAGATIVGLDVPQMEAKLYESYTTVANELDLTVCPVGKAFLKVYTEHPEIELYNPDGRHPSPEGSFLAACVHAAKILGVDPRGLELDGFKSQDVLASAAYDVVNK
;
A
#
# COMPACT_ATOMS: atom_id res chain seq x y z
N MET A 1 48.82 18.67 70.19
CA MET A 1 47.50 19.04 70.77
C MET A 1 46.84 17.78 71.32
N LYS A 2 45.92 17.96 72.26
CA LYS A 2 45.46 17.04 73.32
C LYS A 2 44.77 15.73 72.85
N ARG A 3 44.80 14.76 73.77
CA ARG A 3 44.07 13.47 73.87
C ARG A 3 42.55 13.55 73.58
N PHE A 4 41.96 12.45 73.10
CA PHE A 4 40.63 11.88 73.45
C PHE A 4 40.67 10.37 73.05
N SER A 5 40.57 9.40 73.98
CA SER A 5 39.35 8.69 74.50
C SER A 5 38.62 7.87 73.40
N LEU A 6 38.07 6.65 73.53
CA LEU A 6 38.09 5.45 74.40
C LEU A 6 37.04 4.49 73.74
N ILE A 7 37.16 3.16 73.92
CA ILE A 7 36.07 2.14 73.88
C ILE A 7 35.57 1.63 72.51
N ALA A 8 35.76 0.32 72.25
CA ALA A 8 34.66 -0.66 72.11
C ALA A 8 35.21 -2.11 72.02
N LEU A 9 34.78 -2.95 72.96
CA LEU A 9 34.99 -4.41 73.02
C LEU A 9 33.60 -5.07 73.15
N LEU A 10 33.49 -6.32 72.66
CA LEU A 10 32.49 -7.37 72.98
C LEU A 10 31.15 -7.42 72.21
N LEU A 11 31.08 -8.40 71.29
CA LEU A 11 30.23 -9.61 71.30
C LEU A 11 28.74 -9.50 71.71
N PHE A 12 27.82 -9.94 70.84
CA PHE A 12 26.80 -10.97 71.14
C PHE A 12 26.09 -11.49 69.87
N ALA A 13 25.79 -12.79 69.87
CA ALA A 13 25.24 -13.61 68.78
C ALA A 13 23.69 -13.68 68.75
N CYS A 14 23.09 -14.12 67.63
CA CYS A 14 21.93 -15.05 67.53
C CYS A 14 21.54 -15.28 66.04
N CYS A 15 21.54 -16.53 65.55
CA CYS A 15 20.36 -17.39 65.23
C CYS A 15 19.41 -16.82 64.15
N ALA A 16 18.85 -17.53 63.15
CA ALA A 16 18.90 -18.91 62.69
C ALA A 16 18.29 -19.00 61.26
N ALA A 17 18.74 -20.01 60.51
CA ALA A 17 18.16 -20.73 59.35
C ALA A 17 17.07 -20.11 58.44
N LEU A 18 17.34 -20.14 57.12
CA LEU A 18 16.35 -20.58 56.13
C LEU A 18 17.03 -21.21 54.91
N LEU A 19 16.59 -22.43 54.58
CA LEU A 19 16.95 -23.19 53.39
C LEU A 19 16.63 -22.39 52.12
N MET A 20 17.62 -22.18 51.26
CA MET A 20 17.40 -21.79 49.86
C MET A 20 17.96 -22.89 48.97
N VAL A 21 17.02 -23.61 48.36
CA VAL A 21 17.22 -24.52 47.22
C VAL A 21 18.03 -23.78 46.15
N SER A 22 19.15 -24.36 45.72
CA SER A 22 19.94 -23.82 44.61
C SER A 22 19.15 -23.95 43.31
N CYS A 23 18.50 -22.87 42.87
CA CYS A 23 18.08 -22.75 41.49
C CYS A 23 19.30 -22.25 40.69
N SER A 24 19.79 -23.09 39.78
CA SER A 24 20.89 -22.75 38.88
C SER A 24 20.51 -21.53 38.04
N LYS A 25 21.26 -20.43 38.15
CA LYS A 25 21.14 -19.28 37.26
C LYS A 25 21.40 -19.73 35.82
N ARG A 26 20.35 -19.79 34.99
CA ARG A 26 20.45 -19.72 33.53
C ARG A 26 20.93 -18.30 33.20
N SER A 27 21.87 -18.14 32.28
CA SER A 27 22.37 -16.83 31.89
C SER A 27 21.30 -16.11 31.05
N ASP A 28 20.55 -15.22 31.69
CA ASP A 28 19.52 -14.36 31.07
C ASP A 28 20.17 -13.23 30.23
N SER A 29 20.76 -13.55 29.07
CA SER A 29 21.04 -12.49 28.09
C SER A 29 19.84 -12.36 27.15
N ASN A 30 19.09 -11.27 27.28
CA ASN A 30 18.06 -10.88 26.32
C ASN A 30 18.66 -10.31 25.02
N VAL A 31 19.99 -10.37 24.86
CA VAL A 31 20.73 -9.86 23.72
C VAL A 31 21.48 -11.04 23.10
N PHE A 32 21.35 -11.19 21.79
CA PHE A 32 21.90 -12.28 21.00
C PHE A 32 22.70 -11.70 19.85
N GLU A 33 23.84 -12.32 19.56
CA GLU A 33 24.54 -12.10 18.30
C GLU A 33 24.00 -13.11 17.29
N VAL A 34 23.64 -12.64 16.10
CA VAL A 34 23.10 -13.44 15.01
C VAL A 34 24.07 -13.35 13.85
N ALA A 35 24.45 -14.49 13.29
CA ALA A 35 25.33 -14.53 12.13
C ALA A 35 24.72 -13.72 10.97
N GLY A 36 25.58 -13.03 10.22
CA GLY A 36 25.15 -12.19 9.12
C GLY A 36 26.28 -11.82 8.18
N ASN A 37 25.91 -11.22 7.05
CA ASN A 37 26.83 -10.85 5.97
C ASN A 37 26.57 -9.39 5.53
N PRO A 38 27.58 -8.49 5.54
CA PRO A 38 29.00 -8.75 5.78
C PRO A 38 29.39 -8.87 7.26
N TYR A 39 28.50 -8.51 8.19
CA TYR A 39 28.79 -8.51 9.61
C TYR A 39 27.68 -9.20 10.41
N PRO A 40 28.00 -9.79 11.58
CA PRO A 40 26.99 -10.23 12.52
C PRO A 40 26.06 -9.09 12.95
N LEU A 41 24.81 -9.44 13.22
CA LEU A 41 23.79 -8.54 13.72
C LEU A 41 23.52 -8.80 15.19
N LYS A 42 22.87 -7.84 15.83
CA LYS A 42 22.42 -7.97 17.21
C LYS A 42 20.91 -8.10 17.23
N ALA A 43 20.39 -9.10 17.94
CA ALA A 43 18.98 -9.24 18.24
C ALA A 43 18.74 -9.06 19.74
N THR A 44 17.67 -8.37 20.13
CA THR A 44 17.33 -8.11 21.53
C THR A 44 15.86 -8.41 21.79
N LEU A 45 15.58 -9.21 22.81
CA LEU A 45 14.22 -9.39 23.33
C LEU A 45 13.91 -8.30 24.35
N VAL A 46 12.89 -7.50 24.06
CA VAL A 46 12.39 -6.43 24.93
C VAL A 46 11.01 -6.84 25.44
N ASP A 47 10.82 -6.85 26.76
CA ASP A 47 9.51 -7.13 27.36
C ASP A 47 8.52 -6.01 26.98
N ASP A 48 7.31 -6.37 26.53
CA ASP A 48 6.28 -5.41 26.09
C ASP A 48 5.42 -4.86 27.24
N GLY A 49 5.64 -5.33 28.48
CA GLY A 49 4.87 -4.96 29.67
C GLY A 49 3.49 -5.63 29.75
N ASN A 50 3.16 -6.53 28.83
CA ASN A 50 1.87 -7.22 28.69
C ASN A 50 2.06 -8.71 28.35
N TYR A 51 2.91 -9.40 29.11
CA TYR A 51 3.22 -10.83 28.94
C TYR A 51 3.77 -11.24 27.56
N GLY A 52 4.28 -10.30 26.77
CA GLY A 52 4.87 -10.53 25.46
C GLY A 52 6.27 -9.93 25.30
N TYR A 53 6.85 -10.13 24.11
CA TYR A 53 8.16 -9.57 23.74
C TYR A 53 8.13 -8.90 22.38
N VAL A 54 8.96 -7.87 22.25
CA VAL A 54 9.41 -7.30 20.98
C VAL A 54 10.80 -7.86 20.68
N LEU A 55 10.97 -8.51 19.53
CA LEU A 55 12.28 -8.96 19.06
C LEU A 55 12.87 -7.90 18.13
N ARG A 56 13.87 -7.16 18.61
CA ARG A 56 14.50 -6.03 17.90
C ARG A 56 15.85 -6.41 17.32
N PHE A 57 16.05 -6.15 16.04
CA PHE A 57 17.35 -6.29 15.37
C PHE A 57 18.07 -4.94 15.24
N GLU A 58 19.39 -4.99 15.32
CA GLU A 58 20.31 -3.88 15.07
C GLU A 58 21.41 -4.38 14.12
N GLY A 59 21.69 -3.62 13.06
CA GLY A 59 22.68 -3.97 12.05
C GLY A 59 22.17 -3.72 10.62
N SER A 60 22.91 -4.21 9.63
CA SER A 60 22.56 -4.15 8.22
C SER A 60 23.15 -5.35 7.47
N GLY A 61 22.65 -5.61 6.27
CA GLY A 61 23.04 -6.76 5.45
C GLY A 61 22.12 -7.97 5.64
N GLU A 62 22.65 -9.15 5.41
CA GLU A 62 21.90 -10.41 5.43
C GLU A 62 21.92 -11.00 6.84
N ILE A 63 20.77 -11.42 7.36
CA ILE A 63 20.66 -12.19 8.58
C ILE A 63 20.76 -13.67 8.19
N SER A 64 21.80 -14.36 8.63
CA SER A 64 21.99 -15.79 8.35
C SER A 64 20.97 -16.62 9.11
N GLY A 65 20.36 -17.58 8.43
CA GLY A 65 19.35 -18.47 8.99
C GLY A 65 19.94 -19.52 9.93
N PHE A 66 19.04 -20.36 10.43
CA PHE A 66 19.36 -21.46 11.32
C PHE A 66 19.11 -22.81 10.61
N GLU A 67 19.93 -23.82 10.92
CA GLU A 67 19.76 -25.18 10.38
C GLU A 67 18.43 -25.80 10.85
N SER A 68 18.05 -25.54 12.11
CA SER A 68 16.77 -25.90 12.70
C SER A 68 16.09 -24.71 13.35
N GLU A 69 14.76 -24.70 13.33
CA GLU A 69 13.90 -23.79 14.12
C GLU A 69 14.31 -23.73 15.59
N LYS A 70 14.79 -24.84 16.17
CA LYS A 70 15.20 -24.92 17.58
C LYS A 70 16.52 -24.20 17.88
N ASP A 71 17.29 -23.86 16.86
CA ASP A 71 18.59 -23.21 17.03
C ASP A 71 18.45 -21.69 17.15
N ALA A 72 17.28 -21.13 16.85
CA ALA A 72 17.00 -19.72 17.07
C ALA A 72 17.15 -19.38 18.56
N PRO A 73 17.96 -18.36 18.96
CA PRO A 73 18.22 -18.07 20.37
C PRO A 73 16.97 -17.73 21.19
N TRP A 74 15.92 -17.24 20.53
CA TRP A 74 14.62 -16.89 21.13
C TRP A 74 13.59 -18.01 21.07
N TYR A 75 13.91 -19.21 20.56
CA TYR A 75 12.95 -20.31 20.37
C TYR A 75 12.14 -20.61 21.65
N SER A 76 12.79 -20.60 22.82
CA SER A 76 12.11 -20.88 24.10
C SER A 76 11.02 -19.87 24.50
N VAL A 77 10.99 -18.70 23.88
CA VAL A 77 10.00 -17.64 24.14
C VAL A 77 9.26 -17.20 22.89
N SER A 78 9.45 -17.87 21.76
CA SER A 78 8.91 -17.44 20.47
C SER A 78 7.39 -17.34 20.48
N GLY A 79 6.71 -18.29 21.13
CA GLY A 79 5.28 -18.24 21.42
C GLY A 79 4.83 -17.13 22.37
N ARG A 80 5.64 -16.11 22.64
CA ARG A 80 5.28 -14.86 23.34
C ARG A 80 5.79 -13.62 22.61
N ILE A 81 6.46 -13.76 21.46
CA ILE A 81 6.90 -12.63 20.66
C ILE A 81 5.67 -12.06 19.94
N LYS A 82 5.36 -10.80 20.20
CA LYS A 82 4.22 -10.09 19.62
C LYS A 82 4.60 -9.18 18.47
N SER A 83 5.84 -8.69 18.44
CA SER A 83 6.33 -7.92 17.30
C SER A 83 7.80 -8.17 17.03
N ILE A 84 8.19 -7.98 15.76
CA ILE A 84 9.58 -8.04 15.30
C ILE A 84 9.93 -6.71 14.63
N GLU A 85 11.02 -6.10 15.09
CA GLU A 85 11.54 -4.84 14.54
C GLU A 85 12.85 -5.11 13.80
N LEU A 86 12.86 -4.85 12.49
CA LEU A 86 14.04 -4.95 11.63
C LEU A 86 14.53 -3.56 11.21
N PRO A 87 15.83 -3.27 11.25
CA PRO A 87 16.37 -1.97 10.88
C PRO A 87 16.44 -1.80 9.35
N GLU A 88 16.41 -0.55 8.87
CA GLU A 88 16.73 -0.27 7.47
C GLU A 88 18.15 -0.72 7.11
N GLY A 89 18.30 -1.31 5.93
CA GLY A 89 19.56 -1.87 5.45
C GLY A 89 19.66 -3.39 5.57
N ILE A 90 18.67 -4.08 6.17
CA ILE A 90 18.58 -5.54 6.07
C ILE A 90 18.23 -5.94 4.65
N THR A 91 19.05 -6.79 4.05
CA THR A 91 18.88 -7.22 2.65
C THR A 91 18.36 -8.64 2.50
N ALA A 92 18.52 -9.49 3.51
CA ALA A 92 17.99 -10.85 3.52
C ALA A 92 17.69 -11.33 4.94
N ILE A 93 16.72 -12.22 5.08
CA ILE A 93 16.41 -12.97 6.30
C ILE A 93 16.63 -14.45 5.96
N GLY A 94 17.37 -15.20 6.76
CA GLY A 94 17.67 -16.59 6.48
C GLY A 94 16.60 -17.58 6.97
N ASP A 95 16.82 -18.86 6.69
CA ASP A 95 15.90 -19.95 7.02
C ASP A 95 15.62 -20.03 8.53
N ASN A 96 14.42 -20.49 8.90
CA ASN A 96 14.02 -20.79 10.28
C ASN A 96 14.19 -19.65 11.32
N MET A 97 14.15 -18.38 10.90
CA MET A 97 14.45 -17.23 11.77
C MET A 97 13.40 -16.96 12.87
N PHE A 98 12.10 -17.07 12.58
CA PHE A 98 11.01 -16.74 13.50
C PHE A 98 10.09 -17.94 13.73
N PRO A 99 10.64 -18.99 14.36
CA PRO A 99 9.94 -20.26 14.56
C PRO A 99 8.87 -20.12 15.64
N GLU A 100 7.68 -20.68 15.41
CA GLU A 100 6.64 -20.82 16.44
C GLU A 100 6.20 -19.49 17.11
N CYS A 101 6.28 -18.36 16.40
CA CYS A 101 5.80 -17.07 16.91
C CYS A 101 4.25 -16.97 16.85
N TYR A 102 3.57 -17.80 17.64
CA TYR A 102 2.11 -18.01 17.59
C TYR A 102 1.26 -16.75 17.85
N TYR A 103 1.76 -15.78 18.61
CA TYR A 103 1.07 -14.53 18.94
C TYR A 103 1.72 -13.31 18.29
N LEU A 104 2.49 -13.51 17.20
CA LEU A 104 3.08 -12.42 16.45
C LEU A 104 1.97 -11.60 15.78
N GLU A 105 1.79 -10.38 16.26
CA GLU A 105 0.76 -9.44 15.80
C GLU A 105 1.26 -8.62 14.61
N SER A 106 2.55 -8.25 14.59
CA SER A 106 3.14 -7.43 13.52
C SER A 106 4.62 -7.71 13.29
N VAL A 107 5.04 -7.54 12.03
CA VAL A 107 6.44 -7.44 11.63
C VAL A 107 6.53 -6.28 10.66
N VAL A 108 7.55 -5.43 10.80
CA VAL A 108 7.84 -4.39 9.80
C VAL A 108 9.03 -4.86 8.99
N LEU A 109 8.82 -5.19 7.72
CA LEU A 109 9.92 -5.53 6.80
C LEU A 109 10.48 -4.24 6.17
N PRO A 110 11.80 -3.99 6.28
CA PRO A 110 12.46 -2.87 5.62
C PRO A 110 12.37 -2.99 4.10
N LYS A 111 12.31 -1.85 3.39
CA LYS A 111 12.30 -1.82 1.91
C LYS A 111 13.52 -2.47 1.27
N SER A 112 14.59 -2.58 2.05
CA SER A 112 15.87 -3.14 1.64
C SER A 112 15.85 -4.67 1.57
N VAL A 113 14.88 -5.34 2.18
CA VAL A 113 14.80 -6.82 2.21
C VAL A 113 14.46 -7.35 0.81
N LYS A 114 15.33 -8.22 0.30
CA LYS A 114 15.23 -8.83 -1.04
C LYS A 114 14.90 -10.32 -0.99
N SER A 115 15.15 -10.99 0.12
CA SER A 115 14.90 -12.42 0.28
C SER A 115 14.60 -12.81 1.73
N ILE A 116 13.75 -13.82 1.89
CA ILE A 116 13.41 -14.46 3.17
C ILE A 116 13.61 -15.96 3.00
N GLY A 117 14.27 -16.59 3.97
CA GLY A 117 14.56 -18.01 3.95
C GLY A 117 13.33 -18.88 4.20
N SER A 118 13.45 -20.14 3.83
CA SER A 118 12.42 -21.16 4.02
C SER A 118 12.07 -21.33 5.50
N ASN A 119 10.79 -21.52 5.80
CA ASN A 119 10.26 -21.67 7.17
C ASN A 119 10.65 -20.53 8.14
N SER A 120 11.12 -19.38 7.62
CA SER A 120 11.47 -18.24 8.47
C SER A 120 10.28 -17.74 9.27
N PHE A 121 9.07 -17.91 8.74
CA PHE A 121 7.82 -17.77 9.48
C PHE A 121 7.07 -19.10 9.32
N SER A 122 7.23 -20.00 10.29
CA SER A 122 6.57 -21.31 10.26
C SER A 122 5.06 -21.17 10.03
N SER A 123 4.41 -22.16 9.39
CA SER A 123 2.97 -22.16 9.05
C SER A 123 2.00 -22.00 10.24
N ARG A 124 2.52 -21.95 11.47
CA ARG A 124 1.77 -21.73 12.70
C ARG A 124 1.94 -20.33 13.30
N THR A 125 2.81 -19.49 12.73
CA THR A 125 2.94 -18.08 13.09
C THR A 125 1.68 -17.35 12.59
N ALA A 126 0.95 -16.63 13.47
CA ALA A 126 -0.35 -16.03 13.14
C ALA A 126 -0.31 -15.04 11.96
N VAL A 127 0.87 -14.48 11.64
CA VAL A 127 1.13 -13.66 10.44
C VAL A 127 0.90 -14.45 9.14
N CYS A 128 0.99 -15.78 9.14
CA CYS A 128 0.64 -16.62 8.00
C CYS A 128 -0.88 -16.78 7.79
N SER A 129 -1.72 -16.20 8.65
CA SER A 129 -3.17 -16.38 8.55
C SER A 129 -4.04 -15.15 8.86
N TYR A 130 -3.59 -14.15 9.65
CA TYR A 130 -4.51 -13.07 10.06
C TYR A 130 -3.89 -11.68 10.36
N SER A 131 -2.58 -11.44 10.12
CA SER A 131 -1.97 -10.16 10.47
C SER A 131 -1.20 -9.49 9.31
N PRO A 132 -1.50 -8.23 8.97
CA PRO A 132 -0.69 -7.44 8.06
C PRO A 132 0.72 -7.23 8.63
N ILE A 133 1.76 -7.61 7.87
CA ILE A 133 3.14 -7.17 8.09
C ILE A 133 3.18 -5.66 7.83
N SER A 134 2.95 -4.85 8.87
CA SER A 134 2.81 -3.40 8.74
C SER A 134 4.04 -2.78 8.04
N ALA A 135 3.84 -2.17 6.88
CA ALA A 135 4.77 -1.20 6.31
C ALA A 135 4.55 0.17 6.98
N PRO A 136 5.52 1.09 6.94
CA PRO A 136 5.35 2.46 7.44
C PRO A 136 4.07 3.10 6.88
N GLU A 137 3.45 3.98 7.67
CA GLU A 137 2.18 4.65 7.35
C GLU A 137 2.17 5.19 5.91
N GLY A 138 1.26 4.66 5.07
CA GLY A 138 1.13 5.02 3.66
C GLY A 138 1.88 4.13 2.66
N GLN A 139 2.34 2.94 3.06
CA GLN A 139 2.94 1.95 2.14
C GLN A 139 2.22 0.60 2.16
N ASP A 140 2.29 -0.05 1.01
CA ASP A 140 1.85 -1.40 0.72
C ASP A 140 2.44 -2.43 1.73
N VAL A 141 1.56 -3.17 2.41
CA VAL A 141 1.89 -4.23 3.37
C VAL A 141 2.00 -5.57 2.65
N TYR A 142 3.19 -6.17 2.63
CA TYR A 142 3.42 -7.47 1.98
C TYR A 142 3.44 -8.61 2.99
N ILE A 143 2.52 -9.57 2.86
CA ILE A 143 2.42 -10.74 3.75
C ILE A 143 3.03 -11.97 3.05
N TYR A 144 3.80 -12.78 3.77
CA TYR A 144 4.27 -14.07 3.23
C TYR A 144 3.18 -15.14 3.37
N ALA A 145 2.85 -15.84 2.28
CA ALA A 145 1.95 -16.98 2.28
C ALA A 145 2.44 -18.09 1.32
N GLU A 146 2.32 -19.35 1.75
CA GLU A 146 2.66 -20.52 0.91
C GLU A 146 1.62 -20.74 -0.21
N GLU A 147 0.36 -20.40 0.05
CA GLU A 147 -0.75 -20.44 -0.91
C GLU A 147 -1.39 -19.04 -1.02
N LYS A 148 -2.02 -18.70 -2.16
CA LYS A 148 -2.63 -17.36 -2.36
C LYS A 148 -3.81 -17.25 -1.44
N PRO A 149 -3.85 -16.24 -0.55
CA PRO A 149 -5.11 -15.89 0.05
C PRO A 149 -6.00 -15.26 -1.02
N SER A 150 -7.28 -15.63 -1.00
CA SER A 150 -8.28 -15.11 -1.95
C SER A 150 -8.74 -13.69 -1.61
N ASP A 151 -8.17 -13.08 -0.57
CA ASP A 151 -8.53 -11.74 -0.11
C ASP A 151 -7.86 -10.62 -0.91
N GLY A 152 -7.00 -10.96 -1.88
CA GLY A 152 -6.38 -10.00 -2.78
C GLY A 152 -5.47 -8.98 -2.12
N GLY A 153 -5.01 -9.24 -0.89
CA GLY A 153 -3.92 -8.50 -0.27
C GLY A 153 -2.61 -8.63 -1.07
N LEU A 154 -1.61 -7.85 -0.68
CA LEU A 154 -0.28 -7.91 -1.30
C LEU A 154 0.52 -9.02 -0.63
N TYR A 155 0.88 -10.06 -1.40
CA TYR A 155 1.60 -11.23 -0.88
C TYR A 155 2.94 -11.47 -1.56
N TRP A 156 3.88 -11.95 -0.77
CA TRP A 156 5.12 -12.57 -1.24
C TRP A 156 4.96 -14.09 -1.21
N HIS A 157 5.48 -14.77 -2.24
CA HIS A 157 5.76 -16.21 -2.16
C HIS A 157 7.21 -16.53 -2.49
N LEU A 158 7.63 -17.68 -1.98
CA LEU A 158 8.90 -18.28 -2.33
C LEU A 158 8.71 -19.22 -3.51
N SER A 159 9.34 -18.89 -4.64
CA SER A 159 9.43 -19.78 -5.80
C SER A 159 10.89 -20.01 -6.13
N GLY A 160 11.34 -21.26 -6.01
CA GLY A 160 12.74 -21.64 -6.26
C GLY A 160 13.77 -20.91 -5.39
N GLY A 161 13.42 -20.61 -4.13
CA GLY A 161 14.30 -19.91 -3.18
C GLY A 161 14.40 -18.39 -3.39
N LYS A 162 13.58 -17.81 -4.28
CA LYS A 162 13.45 -16.36 -4.47
C LYS A 162 12.12 -15.87 -3.95
N VAL A 163 12.15 -14.74 -3.26
CA VAL A 163 10.94 -13.96 -2.97
C VAL A 163 10.47 -13.35 -4.28
N ILE A 164 9.31 -13.78 -4.74
CA ILE A 164 8.61 -13.16 -5.85
C ILE A 164 7.25 -12.68 -5.34
N MET A 165 6.84 -11.51 -5.81
CA MET A 165 5.44 -11.11 -5.65
C MET A 165 4.62 -11.95 -6.62
N TRP A 166 3.48 -12.45 -6.14
CA TRP A 166 2.45 -13.03 -7.01
C TRP A 166 2.10 -11.99 -8.07
N ASP A 167 1.80 -12.39 -9.32
CA ASP A 167 1.44 -11.49 -10.44
C ASP A 167 0.78 -10.19 -9.97
N LEU A 168 1.58 -9.16 -9.73
CA LEU A 168 1.15 -7.90 -9.12
C LEU A 168 0.91 -6.94 -10.26
N THR A 169 -0.32 -6.48 -10.40
CA THR A 169 -0.62 -5.37 -11.31
C THR A 169 -0.37 -4.06 -10.59
N LYS A 170 0.63 -3.29 -11.04
CA LYS A 170 0.93 -1.95 -10.52
C LYS A 170 0.19 -0.89 -11.32
N VAL A 171 -0.66 -0.13 -10.64
CA VAL A 171 -1.49 0.93 -11.23
C VAL A 171 -1.06 2.28 -10.67
N LEU A 172 -0.71 3.22 -11.55
CA LEU A 172 -0.43 4.61 -11.16
C LEU A 172 -1.49 5.56 -11.71
N PHE A 173 -2.09 6.34 -10.83
CA PHE A 173 -2.98 7.45 -11.17
C PHE A 173 -2.22 8.77 -11.12
N ILE A 174 -2.19 9.50 -12.24
CA ILE A 174 -1.65 10.87 -12.33
C ILE A 174 -2.84 11.81 -12.53
N GLY A 175 -3.07 12.71 -11.57
CA GLY A 175 -4.30 13.51 -11.58
C GLY A 175 -4.38 14.59 -10.52
N ASN A 176 -5.60 14.91 -10.10
CA ASN A 176 -5.87 15.96 -9.15
C ASN A 176 -6.99 15.54 -8.19
N SER A 177 -7.81 16.49 -7.75
CA SER A 177 -8.91 16.24 -6.81
C SER A 177 -9.93 15.23 -7.30
N PHE A 178 -10.10 15.04 -8.61
CA PHE A 178 -11.02 14.03 -9.13
C PHE A 178 -10.49 12.60 -8.95
N THR A 179 -9.20 12.48 -8.64
CA THR A 179 -8.55 11.22 -8.25
C THR A 179 -8.46 11.09 -6.74
N TYR A 180 -8.00 12.10 -6.00
CA TYR A 180 -7.71 11.90 -4.56
C TYR A 180 -8.92 11.99 -3.63
N TYR A 181 -10.05 12.57 -4.07
CA TYR A 181 -11.23 12.66 -3.21
C TYR A 181 -11.78 11.27 -2.88
N SER A 182 -12.05 11.04 -1.60
CA SER A 182 -12.47 9.75 -1.04
C SER A 182 -11.49 8.61 -1.34
N ASP A 183 -10.22 8.92 -1.60
CA ASP A 183 -9.18 7.95 -1.94
C ASP A 183 -9.61 6.98 -3.06
N MET A 184 -10.12 7.52 -4.18
CA MET A 184 -10.67 6.72 -5.28
C MET A 184 -9.72 5.61 -5.76
N GLU A 185 -8.40 5.86 -5.80
CA GLU A 185 -7.43 4.83 -6.17
C GLU A 185 -7.42 3.65 -5.18
N LYS A 186 -7.63 3.90 -3.88
CA LYS A 186 -7.73 2.83 -2.87
C LYS A 186 -9.02 2.05 -3.01
N ILE A 187 -10.13 2.71 -3.40
CA ILE A 187 -11.37 2.01 -3.72
C ILE A 187 -11.16 1.05 -4.89
N VAL A 188 -10.38 1.44 -5.92
CA VAL A 188 -10.00 0.54 -7.02
C VAL A 188 -9.20 -0.66 -6.50
N TYR A 189 -8.24 -0.42 -5.59
CA TYR A 189 -7.51 -1.49 -4.91
C TYR A 189 -8.45 -2.44 -4.15
N GLU A 190 -9.36 -1.92 -3.33
CA GLU A 190 -10.29 -2.73 -2.52
C GLU A 190 -11.23 -3.57 -3.38
N LEU A 191 -11.78 -3.01 -4.47
CA LEU A 191 -12.59 -3.75 -5.44
C LEU A 191 -11.78 -4.86 -6.11
N ALA A 192 -10.55 -4.57 -6.54
CA ALA A 192 -9.67 -5.56 -7.14
C ALA A 192 -9.30 -6.68 -6.15
N SER A 193 -9.04 -6.32 -4.89
CA SER A 193 -8.72 -7.24 -3.81
C SER A 193 -9.91 -8.19 -3.53
N LYS A 194 -11.14 -7.66 -3.43
CA LYS A 194 -12.36 -8.48 -3.31
C LYS A 194 -12.63 -9.37 -4.52
N ALA A 195 -12.16 -8.98 -5.70
CA ALA A 195 -12.19 -9.80 -6.90
C ALA A 195 -11.06 -10.84 -6.98
N GLY A 196 -10.20 -10.94 -5.95
CA GLY A 196 -9.08 -11.89 -5.87
C GLY A 196 -7.86 -11.50 -6.71
N LEU A 197 -7.81 -10.27 -7.23
CA LEU A 197 -6.66 -9.74 -7.96
C LEU A 197 -5.61 -9.21 -6.98
N ASN A 198 -4.34 -9.37 -7.33
CA ASN A 198 -3.23 -8.77 -6.60
C ASN A 198 -2.85 -7.47 -7.29
N VAL A 199 -3.21 -6.33 -6.70
CA VAL A 199 -3.05 -5.00 -7.31
C VAL A 199 -2.42 -4.06 -6.31
N SER A 200 -1.51 -3.20 -6.77
CA SER A 200 -1.04 -2.03 -6.01
C SER A 200 -1.49 -0.77 -6.74
N THR A 201 -2.05 0.18 -6.02
CA THR A 201 -2.48 1.46 -6.56
C THR A 201 -1.68 2.58 -5.94
N GLN A 202 -1.07 3.40 -6.77
CA GLN A 202 -0.37 4.62 -6.36
C GLN A 202 -1.01 5.83 -7.02
N ARG A 203 -0.84 7.00 -6.40
CA ARG A 203 -1.29 8.27 -6.98
C ARG A 203 -0.23 9.36 -6.87
N ILE A 204 -0.08 10.15 -7.93
CA ILE A 204 0.62 11.44 -7.93
C ILE A 204 -0.42 12.49 -8.26
N THR A 205 -0.92 13.18 -7.23
CA THR A 205 -2.06 14.09 -7.38
C THR A 205 -1.84 15.43 -6.70
N VAL A 206 -2.24 16.51 -7.37
CA VAL A 206 -2.31 17.85 -6.76
C VAL A 206 -3.55 18.59 -7.26
N GLY A 207 -4.26 19.26 -6.34
CA GLY A 207 -5.48 20.00 -6.67
C GLY A 207 -5.26 20.99 -7.83
N ALA A 208 -6.22 21.02 -8.76
CA ALA A 208 -6.22 21.86 -9.96
C ALA A 208 -5.05 21.66 -10.95
N TYR A 209 -4.18 20.66 -10.75
CA TYR A 209 -3.13 20.37 -11.73
C TYR A 209 -3.71 19.85 -13.04
N ASN A 210 -2.92 20.07 -14.09
CA ASN A 210 -3.22 19.68 -15.45
C ASN A 210 -2.06 18.83 -16.01
N LEU A 211 -2.29 18.08 -17.09
CA LEU A 211 -1.32 17.10 -17.59
C LEU A 211 -0.02 17.74 -18.12
N GLU A 212 -0.09 18.96 -18.65
CA GLU A 212 1.10 19.71 -19.09
C GLU A 212 2.08 19.94 -17.92
N ARG A 213 1.58 20.26 -16.71
CA ARG A 213 2.43 20.44 -15.53
C ARG A 213 3.01 19.12 -15.02
N PHE A 214 2.24 18.03 -15.09
CA PHE A 214 2.77 16.70 -14.76
C PHE A 214 3.84 16.23 -15.76
N ALA A 215 3.80 16.72 -17.00
CA ALA A 215 4.79 16.41 -18.02
C ALA A 215 6.10 17.20 -17.87
N ASP A 216 6.10 18.35 -17.20
CA ASP A 216 7.25 19.26 -17.12
C ASP A 216 8.24 18.84 -16.01
N PRO A 217 9.47 18.41 -16.33
CA PRO A 217 10.46 18.04 -15.33
C PRO A 217 10.97 19.23 -14.49
N ASN A 218 10.67 20.48 -14.89
CA ASN A 218 10.99 21.67 -14.09
C ASN A 218 9.89 22.05 -13.09
N ASP A 219 8.67 21.51 -13.25
CA ASP A 219 7.64 21.60 -12.22
C ASP A 219 7.99 20.64 -11.08
N LYS A 220 7.78 21.05 -9.83
CA LYS A 220 8.13 20.23 -8.66
C LYS A 220 7.44 18.86 -8.67
N VAL A 221 6.19 18.80 -9.12
CA VAL A 221 5.41 17.56 -9.16
C VAL A 221 5.64 16.83 -10.48
N GLY A 222 5.85 17.55 -11.57
CA GLY A 222 6.31 16.94 -12.82
C GLY A 222 7.64 16.21 -12.64
N ALA A 223 8.61 16.79 -11.93
CA ALA A 223 9.85 16.12 -11.55
C ALA A 223 9.62 14.82 -10.75
N LEU A 224 8.58 14.78 -9.89
CA LEU A 224 8.20 13.56 -9.16
C LEU A 224 7.61 12.51 -10.10
N VAL A 225 6.82 12.90 -11.11
CA VAL A 225 6.33 11.99 -12.16
C VAL A 225 7.51 11.41 -12.94
N HIS A 226 8.45 12.24 -13.39
CA HIS A 226 9.64 11.78 -14.10
C HIS A 226 10.45 10.80 -13.23
N TRP A 227 10.72 11.15 -11.97
CA TRP A 227 11.40 10.25 -11.03
C TRP A 227 10.67 8.92 -10.89
N ALA A 228 9.35 8.94 -10.64
CA ALA A 228 8.56 7.73 -10.48
C ALA A 228 8.57 6.85 -11.74
N LEU A 229 8.58 7.44 -12.93
CA LEU A 229 8.61 6.72 -14.20
C LEU A 229 10.02 6.30 -14.63
N GLU A 230 11.09 6.88 -14.08
CA GLU A 230 12.48 6.57 -14.47
C GLU A 230 13.20 5.67 -13.47
N THR A 231 12.81 5.69 -12.18
CA THR A 231 13.56 5.00 -11.11
C THR A 231 12.81 3.85 -10.46
N ASN A 232 11.48 3.81 -10.54
CA ASN A 232 10.72 2.70 -9.98
C ASN A 232 10.64 1.55 -10.99
N ASP A 233 10.29 0.37 -10.49
CA ASP A 233 9.85 -0.73 -11.36
C ASP A 233 8.72 -0.29 -12.30
N ASP A 234 8.60 -0.97 -13.44
CA ASP A 234 7.56 -0.72 -14.44
C ASP A 234 6.14 -0.81 -13.82
N TYR A 235 5.28 0.14 -14.16
CA TYR A 235 3.83 0.09 -13.94
C TYR A 235 3.15 -0.65 -15.09
N ASP A 236 2.24 -1.56 -14.77
CA ASP A 236 1.41 -2.26 -15.77
C ASP A 236 0.33 -1.36 -16.35
N VAL A 237 -0.17 -0.42 -15.54
CA VAL A 237 -1.25 0.51 -15.90
C VAL A 237 -0.92 1.92 -15.42
N ILE A 238 -1.05 2.90 -16.30
CA ILE A 238 -1.02 4.32 -15.94
C ILE A 238 -2.32 4.98 -16.39
N VAL A 239 -2.97 5.69 -15.47
CA VAL A 239 -4.20 6.45 -15.70
C VAL A 239 -3.88 7.94 -15.64
N LEU A 240 -4.18 8.66 -16.73
CA LEU A 240 -3.93 10.09 -16.88
C LEU A 240 -5.23 10.89 -16.77
N GLN A 241 -5.31 11.76 -15.77
CA GLN A 241 -6.45 12.62 -15.53
C GLN A 241 -6.11 14.10 -15.73
N GLU A 242 -6.79 14.73 -16.68
CA GLU A 242 -6.66 16.16 -16.97
C GLU A 242 -7.51 17.02 -16.04
N GLN A 243 -7.18 18.31 -15.91
CA GLN A 243 -8.05 19.31 -15.31
C GLN A 243 -9.45 19.25 -15.95
N SER A 244 -10.47 19.22 -15.11
CA SER A 244 -11.83 18.75 -15.41
C SER A 244 -12.60 19.49 -16.51
N THR A 245 -12.11 20.63 -16.99
CA THR A 245 -12.75 21.42 -18.07
C THR A 245 -11.82 21.69 -19.24
N ARG A 246 -10.51 21.47 -19.09
CA ARG A 246 -9.49 21.75 -20.12
C ARG A 246 -9.72 20.98 -21.42
N PRO A 247 -10.22 19.72 -21.41
CA PRO A 247 -10.60 19.04 -22.64
C PRO A 247 -11.69 19.76 -23.44
N ILE A 248 -12.44 20.69 -22.85
CA ILE A 248 -13.37 21.56 -23.59
C ILE A 248 -12.74 22.94 -23.86
N THR A 249 -12.15 23.55 -22.83
CA THR A 249 -11.74 24.96 -22.89
C THR A 249 -10.43 25.18 -23.64
N ASN A 250 -9.58 24.16 -23.74
CA ASN A 250 -8.32 24.20 -24.49
C ASN A 250 -7.85 22.78 -24.87
N VAL A 251 -8.48 22.20 -25.91
CA VAL A 251 -8.19 20.86 -26.43
C VAL A 251 -6.72 20.72 -26.82
N ASP A 252 -6.12 21.73 -27.44
CA ASP A 252 -4.72 21.68 -27.88
C ASP A 252 -3.77 21.46 -26.70
N LYS A 253 -3.97 22.20 -25.60
CA LYS A 253 -3.16 22.03 -24.40
C LYS A 253 -3.39 20.71 -23.68
N PHE A 254 -4.62 20.21 -23.69
CA PHE A 254 -4.93 18.85 -23.21
C PHE A 254 -4.17 17.80 -24.03
N ARG A 255 -4.26 17.88 -25.36
CA ARG A 255 -3.56 16.98 -26.30
C ARG A 255 -2.04 17.04 -26.13
N GLU A 256 -1.44 18.23 -26.05
CA GLU A 256 0.00 18.43 -25.80
C GLU A 256 0.46 17.78 -24.49
N GLY A 257 -0.32 17.96 -23.41
CA GLY A 257 -0.05 17.34 -22.11
C GLY A 257 -0.07 15.83 -22.16
N VAL A 258 -1.12 15.25 -22.78
CA VAL A 258 -1.22 13.79 -22.97
C VAL A 258 -0.06 13.27 -23.81
N GLN A 259 0.23 13.90 -24.95
CA GLN A 259 1.29 13.47 -25.86
C GLN A 259 2.67 13.47 -25.18
N SER A 260 2.94 14.48 -24.35
CA SER A 260 4.21 14.58 -23.61
C SER A 260 4.37 13.46 -22.59
N LEU A 261 3.34 13.19 -21.78
CA LEU A 261 3.36 12.10 -20.81
C LEU A 261 3.40 10.72 -21.47
N VAL A 262 2.62 10.50 -22.52
CA VAL A 262 2.63 9.23 -23.28
C VAL A 262 4.02 8.97 -23.86
N SER A 263 4.69 10.00 -24.38
CA SER A 263 6.06 9.87 -24.91
C SER A 263 7.06 9.49 -23.82
N LEU A 264 6.93 10.09 -22.62
CA LEU A 264 7.74 9.74 -21.46
C LEU A 264 7.47 8.30 -21.00
N ILE A 265 6.21 7.93 -20.78
CA ILE A 265 5.80 6.60 -20.33
C ILE A 265 6.30 5.53 -21.30
N ARG A 266 6.07 5.68 -22.61
CA ARG A 266 6.52 4.70 -23.62
C ARG A 266 8.04 4.55 -23.68
N LYS A 267 8.79 5.58 -23.27
CA LYS A 267 10.26 5.55 -23.22
C LYS A 267 10.77 4.82 -21.98
N THR A 268 10.09 4.93 -20.85
CA THR A 268 10.62 4.49 -19.55
C THR A 268 9.93 3.25 -18.99
N GLN A 269 8.70 2.97 -19.39
CA GLN A 269 7.85 1.91 -18.84
C GLN A 269 7.61 0.82 -19.88
N LYS A 270 8.00 -0.43 -19.56
CA LYS A 270 7.83 -1.57 -20.47
C LYS A 270 6.42 -2.15 -20.38
N ASN A 271 5.79 -2.40 -21.53
CA ASN A 271 4.47 -3.04 -21.64
C ASN A 271 3.33 -2.33 -20.86
N CYS A 272 3.51 -1.05 -20.51
CA CYS A 272 2.53 -0.27 -19.76
C CYS A 272 1.30 0.06 -20.62
N ARG A 273 0.11 -0.21 -20.08
CA ARG A 273 -1.17 0.22 -20.67
C ARG A 273 -1.54 1.61 -20.16
N ILE A 274 -1.82 2.52 -21.08
CA ILE A 274 -2.13 3.92 -20.75
C ILE A 274 -3.61 4.20 -20.98
N TYR A 275 -4.26 4.76 -19.97
CA TYR A 275 -5.68 5.12 -20.00
C TYR A 275 -5.88 6.61 -19.75
N LEU A 276 -6.84 7.21 -20.45
CA LEU A 276 -7.31 8.57 -20.16
C LEU A 276 -8.54 8.50 -19.25
N TYR A 277 -8.49 9.19 -18.11
CA TYR A 277 -9.62 9.35 -17.20
C TYR A 277 -10.53 10.47 -17.72
N GLU A 278 -11.63 10.09 -18.36
CA GLU A 278 -12.68 11.01 -18.81
C GLU A 278 -13.43 11.58 -17.60
N THR A 279 -13.34 12.90 -17.39
CA THR A 279 -14.09 13.58 -16.32
C THR A 279 -15.57 13.75 -16.68
N TRP A 280 -16.37 14.31 -15.78
CA TRP A 280 -17.83 14.41 -15.91
C TRP A 280 -18.35 15.84 -16.09
N GLY A 281 -19.60 15.96 -16.54
CA GLY A 281 -20.33 17.22 -16.62
C GLY A 281 -20.77 17.74 -15.24
N PHE A 282 -20.91 19.07 -15.12
CA PHE A 282 -21.31 19.74 -13.87
C PHE A 282 -22.76 20.24 -13.91
N PRO A 283 -23.51 20.14 -12.81
CA PRO A 283 -24.83 20.76 -12.69
C PRO A 283 -24.80 22.27 -12.98
N ALA A 284 -25.94 22.83 -13.38
CA ALA A 284 -26.05 24.22 -13.87
C ALA A 284 -25.48 25.29 -12.91
N GLY A 285 -25.56 25.08 -11.59
CA GLY A 285 -25.00 26.00 -10.59
C GLY A 285 -23.47 25.98 -10.48
N ALA A 286 -22.81 24.98 -11.08
CA ALA A 286 -21.38 24.72 -10.94
C ALA A 286 -20.60 24.81 -12.27
N THR A 287 -21.29 24.71 -13.42
CA THR A 287 -20.67 24.83 -14.74
C THR A 287 -19.99 26.18 -14.95
N ILE A 288 -18.82 26.17 -15.60
CA ILE A 288 -18.07 27.38 -15.99
C ILE A 288 -17.99 27.57 -17.51
N VAL A 289 -18.57 26.63 -18.26
CA VAL A 289 -18.53 26.59 -19.73
C VAL A 289 -19.91 26.87 -20.36
N GLY A 290 -20.93 27.15 -19.54
CA GLY A 290 -22.29 27.46 -20.02
C GLY A 290 -23.04 26.28 -20.62
N LEU A 291 -22.65 25.06 -20.26
CA LEU A 291 -23.26 23.81 -20.73
C LEU A 291 -23.94 23.09 -19.56
N ASP A 292 -25.07 22.43 -19.84
CA ASP A 292 -25.69 21.49 -18.89
C ASP A 292 -24.90 20.16 -18.79
N VAL A 293 -25.30 19.27 -17.89
CA VAL A 293 -24.59 18.00 -17.64
C VAL A 293 -24.51 17.14 -18.91
N PRO A 294 -25.61 16.83 -19.63
CA PRO A 294 -25.52 16.06 -20.88
C PRO A 294 -24.65 16.71 -21.96
N GLN A 295 -24.75 18.03 -22.16
CA GLN A 295 -23.96 18.75 -23.17
C GLN A 295 -22.47 18.76 -22.84
N MET A 296 -22.13 18.96 -21.56
CA MET A 296 -20.75 18.97 -21.09
C MET A 296 -20.14 17.57 -21.20
N GLU A 297 -20.87 16.53 -20.79
CA GLU A 297 -20.43 15.14 -20.94
C GLU A 297 -20.16 14.79 -22.40
N ALA A 298 -21.08 15.11 -23.32
CA ALA A 298 -20.89 14.83 -24.74
C ALA A 298 -19.61 15.47 -25.30
N LYS A 299 -19.31 16.71 -24.91
CA LYS A 299 -18.08 17.42 -25.34
C LYS A 299 -16.82 16.89 -24.68
N LEU A 300 -16.87 16.51 -23.40
CA LEU A 300 -15.75 15.85 -22.73
C LEU A 300 -15.44 14.54 -23.45
N TYR A 301 -16.44 13.68 -23.60
CA TYR A 301 -16.28 12.38 -24.23
C TYR A 301 -15.73 12.48 -25.66
N GLU A 302 -16.26 13.40 -26.48
CA GLU A 302 -15.74 13.67 -27.83
C GLU A 302 -14.25 14.09 -27.81
N SER A 303 -13.87 14.99 -26.92
CA SER A 303 -12.49 15.45 -26.79
C SER A 303 -11.54 14.34 -26.33
N TYR A 304 -11.92 13.59 -25.28
CA TYR A 304 -11.14 12.47 -24.76
C TYR A 304 -10.97 11.36 -25.80
N THR A 305 -12.03 10.98 -26.49
CA THR A 305 -11.98 9.92 -27.52
C THR A 305 -11.17 10.34 -28.73
N THR A 306 -11.25 11.62 -29.15
CA THR A 306 -10.42 12.14 -30.24
C THR A 306 -8.93 12.03 -29.90
N VAL A 307 -8.51 12.55 -28.74
CA VAL A 307 -7.10 12.50 -28.31
C VAL A 307 -6.64 11.06 -28.06
N ALA A 308 -7.50 10.20 -27.50
CA ALA A 308 -7.17 8.79 -27.29
C ALA A 308 -6.94 8.05 -28.61
N ASN A 309 -7.79 8.25 -29.61
CA ASN A 309 -7.66 7.63 -30.92
C ASN A 309 -6.40 8.11 -31.66
N GLU A 310 -6.08 9.41 -31.57
CA GLU A 310 -4.87 9.97 -32.17
C GLU A 310 -3.57 9.38 -31.61
N LEU A 311 -3.58 9.04 -30.32
CA LEU A 311 -2.38 8.59 -29.59
C LEU A 311 -2.36 7.09 -29.31
N ASP A 312 -3.34 6.33 -29.81
CA ASP A 312 -3.52 4.89 -29.56
C ASP A 312 -3.61 4.58 -28.05
N LEU A 313 -4.58 5.21 -27.40
CA LEU A 313 -4.88 5.08 -25.97
C LEU A 313 -6.33 4.62 -25.78
N THR A 314 -6.64 4.20 -24.55
CA THR A 314 -8.01 3.82 -24.17
C THR A 314 -8.61 4.83 -23.20
N VAL A 315 -9.89 5.17 -23.37
CA VAL A 315 -10.62 6.03 -22.43
C VAL A 315 -11.25 5.18 -21.31
N CYS A 316 -11.15 5.66 -20.07
CA CYS A 316 -11.95 5.25 -18.93
C CYS A 316 -13.19 6.15 -18.85
N PRO A 317 -14.38 5.66 -19.22
CA PRO A 317 -15.58 6.48 -19.47
C PRO A 317 -16.33 6.84 -18.18
N VAL A 318 -15.66 7.52 -17.24
CA VAL A 318 -16.27 7.89 -15.94
C VAL A 318 -17.35 8.95 -16.13
N GLY A 319 -17.16 9.90 -17.04
CA GLY A 319 -18.16 10.91 -17.39
C GLY A 319 -19.47 10.31 -17.88
N LYS A 320 -19.39 9.28 -18.75
CA LYS A 320 -20.56 8.49 -19.19
C LYS A 320 -21.31 7.84 -18.03
N ALA A 321 -20.58 7.24 -17.09
CA ALA A 321 -21.18 6.60 -15.91
C ALA A 321 -21.86 7.63 -14.99
N PHE A 322 -21.22 8.78 -14.78
CA PHE A 322 -21.82 9.91 -14.05
C PHE A 322 -23.12 10.36 -14.72
N LEU A 323 -23.13 10.57 -16.03
CA LEU A 323 -24.34 10.98 -16.75
C LEU A 323 -25.46 9.94 -16.62
N LYS A 324 -25.13 8.64 -16.72
CA LYS A 324 -26.11 7.56 -16.55
C LYS A 324 -26.77 7.62 -15.17
N VAL A 325 -25.98 7.66 -14.10
CA VAL A 325 -26.53 7.72 -12.74
C VAL A 325 -27.24 9.05 -12.49
N TYR A 326 -26.69 10.17 -12.95
CA TYR A 326 -27.32 11.49 -12.82
C TYR A 326 -28.72 11.56 -13.45
N THR A 327 -28.93 10.86 -14.58
CA THR A 327 -30.19 10.89 -15.32
C THR A 327 -31.19 9.84 -14.83
N GLU A 328 -30.72 8.64 -14.49
CA GLU A 328 -31.59 7.51 -14.12
C GLU A 328 -31.85 7.42 -12.61
N HIS A 329 -30.95 7.96 -11.79
CA HIS A 329 -30.95 7.86 -10.32
C HIS A 329 -30.62 9.21 -9.65
N PRO A 330 -31.45 10.26 -9.86
CA PRO A 330 -31.18 11.60 -9.34
C PRO A 330 -31.20 11.70 -7.80
N GLU A 331 -31.70 10.67 -7.10
CA GLU A 331 -31.64 10.53 -5.65
C GLU A 331 -30.23 10.22 -5.11
N ILE A 332 -29.31 9.77 -5.98
CA ILE A 332 -27.94 9.48 -5.59
C ILE A 332 -27.09 10.75 -5.75
N GLU A 333 -26.58 11.26 -4.64
CA GLU A 333 -25.70 12.42 -4.66
C GLU A 333 -24.32 12.03 -5.20
N LEU A 334 -24.02 12.37 -6.46
CA LEU A 334 -22.71 12.13 -7.09
C LEU A 334 -21.68 13.24 -6.85
N TYR A 335 -22.12 14.40 -6.38
CA TYR A 335 -21.32 15.60 -6.27
C TYR A 335 -21.27 16.07 -4.83
N ASN A 336 -20.12 16.64 -4.44
CA ASN A 336 -20.04 17.50 -3.26
C ASN A 336 -20.91 18.75 -3.43
N PRO A 337 -21.16 19.53 -2.35
CA PRO A 337 -21.98 20.74 -2.41
C PRO A 337 -21.51 21.81 -3.40
N ASP A 338 -20.26 21.75 -3.86
CA ASP A 338 -19.75 22.64 -4.90
C ASP A 338 -20.19 22.29 -6.33
N GLY A 339 -20.85 21.14 -6.51
CA GLY A 339 -21.35 20.63 -7.79
C GLY A 339 -20.25 20.27 -8.79
N ARG A 340 -18.99 20.10 -8.35
CA ARG A 340 -17.86 19.74 -9.23
C ARG A 340 -17.13 18.52 -8.76
N HIS A 341 -16.70 18.52 -7.49
CA HIS A 341 -15.95 17.41 -6.92
C HIS A 341 -16.88 16.22 -6.65
N PRO A 342 -16.36 14.99 -6.69
CA PRO A 342 -17.18 13.83 -6.43
C PRO A 342 -17.53 13.75 -4.94
N SER A 343 -18.75 13.31 -4.64
CA SER A 343 -19.11 12.79 -3.32
C SER A 343 -18.41 11.44 -3.07
N PRO A 344 -18.52 10.83 -1.87
CA PRO A 344 -18.12 9.43 -1.67
C PRO A 344 -18.72 8.48 -2.71
N GLU A 345 -20.01 8.59 -2.99
CA GLU A 345 -20.72 7.80 -4.02
C GLU A 345 -20.19 8.09 -5.44
N GLY A 346 -19.89 9.34 -5.76
CA GLY A 346 -19.26 9.72 -7.03
C GLY A 346 -17.86 9.11 -7.20
N SER A 347 -17.04 9.11 -6.14
CA SER A 347 -15.73 8.47 -6.14
C SER A 347 -15.84 6.94 -6.26
N PHE A 348 -16.82 6.32 -5.61
CA PHE A 348 -17.08 4.89 -5.75
C PHE A 348 -17.49 4.52 -7.19
N LEU A 349 -18.35 5.32 -7.82
CA LEU A 349 -18.72 5.14 -9.23
C LEU A 349 -17.50 5.22 -10.15
N ALA A 350 -16.64 6.22 -9.96
CA ALA A 350 -15.40 6.37 -10.70
C ALA A 350 -14.47 5.16 -10.50
N ALA A 351 -14.32 4.69 -9.26
CA ALA A 351 -13.52 3.51 -8.94
C ALA A 351 -14.07 2.24 -9.62
N CYS A 352 -15.40 2.04 -9.63
CA CYS A 352 -16.03 0.91 -10.32
C CYS A 352 -15.73 0.92 -11.83
N VAL A 353 -15.79 2.08 -12.48
CA VAL A 353 -15.43 2.22 -13.90
C VAL A 353 -13.96 1.87 -14.13
N HIS A 354 -13.06 2.37 -13.28
CA HIS A 354 -11.64 2.06 -13.37
C HIS A 354 -11.36 0.57 -13.16
N ALA A 355 -11.87 -0.03 -12.08
CA ALA A 355 -11.72 -1.45 -11.80
C ALA A 355 -12.19 -2.31 -12.98
N ALA A 356 -13.36 -2.00 -13.55
CA ALA A 356 -13.86 -2.70 -14.73
C ALA A 356 -12.99 -2.48 -15.97
N LYS A 357 -12.61 -1.23 -16.26
CA LYS A 357 -11.95 -0.89 -17.52
C LYS A 357 -10.47 -1.28 -17.57
N ILE A 358 -9.74 -1.08 -16.47
CA ILE A 358 -8.28 -1.22 -16.45
C ILE A 358 -7.83 -2.57 -15.89
N LEU A 359 -8.65 -3.19 -15.03
CA LEU A 359 -8.35 -4.50 -14.40
C LEU A 359 -9.28 -5.62 -14.87
N GLY A 360 -10.37 -5.32 -15.59
CA GLY A 360 -11.33 -6.34 -16.01
C GLY A 360 -12.19 -6.88 -14.87
N VAL A 361 -12.27 -6.16 -13.75
CA VAL A 361 -13.07 -6.55 -12.58
C VAL A 361 -14.55 -6.31 -12.87
N ASP A 362 -15.42 -7.27 -12.53
CA ASP A 362 -16.84 -7.00 -12.40
C ASP A 362 -17.11 -6.45 -10.99
N PRO A 363 -17.43 -5.16 -10.81
CA PRO A 363 -17.60 -4.57 -9.50
C PRO A 363 -18.95 -4.95 -8.85
N ARG A 364 -19.86 -5.58 -9.57
CA ARG A 364 -21.20 -5.89 -9.05
C ARG A 364 -21.13 -6.97 -7.97
N GLY A 365 -21.78 -6.71 -6.84
CA GLY A 365 -21.76 -7.60 -5.67
C GLY A 365 -20.47 -7.54 -4.83
N LEU A 366 -19.51 -6.67 -5.18
CA LEU A 366 -18.31 -6.43 -4.38
C LEU A 366 -18.57 -5.32 -3.36
N GLU A 367 -19.29 -5.64 -2.29
CA GLU A 367 -19.67 -4.66 -1.26
C GLU A 367 -18.45 -4.17 -0.45
N LEU A 368 -18.29 -2.84 -0.39
CA LEU A 368 -17.36 -2.11 0.47
C LEU A 368 -18.12 -1.40 1.60
N ASP A 369 -17.48 -1.21 2.74
CA ASP A 369 -18.09 -0.46 3.85
C ASP A 369 -18.12 1.04 3.54
N GLY A 370 -19.19 1.72 3.97
CA GLY A 370 -19.29 3.19 3.89
C GLY A 370 -20.00 3.74 2.65
N PHE A 371 -20.48 2.89 1.73
CA PHE A 371 -21.27 3.30 0.57
C PHE A 371 -22.70 2.75 0.64
N LYS A 372 -23.68 3.52 0.18
CA LYS A 372 -25.11 3.14 0.31
C LYS A 372 -25.73 2.57 -0.96
N SER A 373 -25.32 3.08 -2.12
CA SER A 373 -25.97 2.78 -3.41
C SER A 373 -25.11 1.90 -4.32
N GLN A 374 -24.31 0.99 -3.72
CA GLN A 374 -23.25 0.25 -4.42
C GLN A 374 -23.78 -0.57 -5.60
N ASP A 375 -24.89 -1.30 -5.42
CA ASP A 375 -25.51 -2.09 -6.49
C ASP A 375 -25.79 -1.28 -7.76
N VAL A 376 -26.38 -0.09 -7.59
CA VAL A 376 -26.74 0.81 -8.70
C VAL A 376 -25.47 1.37 -9.35
N LEU A 377 -24.53 1.84 -8.54
CA LEU A 377 -23.30 2.46 -9.03
C LEU A 377 -22.39 1.45 -9.75
N ALA A 378 -22.18 0.28 -9.17
CA ALA A 378 -21.40 -0.81 -9.76
C ALA A 378 -22.03 -1.31 -11.06
N SER A 379 -23.36 -1.46 -11.10
CA SER A 379 -24.08 -1.86 -12.31
C SER A 379 -23.97 -0.80 -13.41
N ALA A 380 -24.16 0.48 -13.08
CA ALA A 380 -24.03 1.57 -14.04
C ALA A 380 -22.61 1.66 -14.63
N ALA A 381 -21.58 1.51 -13.78
CA ALA A 381 -20.19 1.46 -14.22
C ALA A 381 -19.93 0.28 -15.15
N TYR A 382 -20.33 -0.94 -14.76
CA TYR A 382 -20.09 -2.15 -15.54
C TYR A 382 -20.81 -2.10 -16.90
N ASP A 383 -22.05 -1.63 -16.92
CA ASP A 383 -22.83 -1.46 -18.15
C ASP A 383 -22.21 -0.44 -19.10
N VAL A 384 -21.60 0.64 -18.58
CA VAL A 384 -20.93 1.65 -19.41
C VAL A 384 -19.62 1.10 -19.99
N VAL A 385 -18.89 0.27 -19.25
CA VAL A 385 -17.60 -0.28 -19.68
C VAL A 385 -17.76 -1.40 -20.72
N ASN A 386 -18.84 -2.20 -20.63
CA ASN A 386 -19.04 -3.41 -21.45
C ASN A 386 -20.04 -3.25 -22.61
N LYS A 387 -20.45 -2.01 -22.92
CA LYS A 387 -21.16 -1.66 -24.15
C LYS A 387 -20.18 -1.31 -25.26
#